data_AF-A0A3D1RVS3-F1
#
_entry.id   AF-A0A3D1RVS3-F1
#
_cell.length_a   1.000
_cell.length_b   1.000
_cell.length_c   1.000
_cell.angle_alpha   90.00
_cell.angle_beta   90.00
_cell.angle_gamma   90.00
#
_symmetry.space_group_name_H-M   'P 1'
#
loop_
_entity.id
_entity.type
_entity.pdbx_description
1 polymer ?
#
loop_
_entity_poly.entity_id
_entity_poly.type
_entity_poly.pdbx_seq_one_letter_code
_entity_poly.pdbx_strand_id
1 'polypeptide(L)'
;HQLARIASQEFAGDDVRVNMVAPDAVFSHGERLSGLWAEVGPERMLARGLDADGLEAYYRDRNLLKARITAKHVGSAVLFFLTRATPTTGVTLPVDGGLPDATPR
;
A
#
# COMPACT_ATOMS: atom_id res chain seq x y z
N HIS A 1 -6.02 -9.37 -7.20
CA HIS A 1 -4.93 -10.11 -7.87
C HIS A 1 -5.30 -10.65 -9.25
N GLN A 2 -6.42 -11.37 -9.43
CA GLN A 2 -6.73 -12.02 -10.71
C GLN A 2 -6.85 -11.06 -11.90
N LEU A 3 -7.52 -9.91 -11.74
CA LEU A 3 -7.66 -8.93 -12.82
C LEU A 3 -6.31 -8.41 -13.33
N ALA A 4 -5.41 -7.99 -12.44
CA ALA A 4 -4.09 -7.47 -12.83
C ALA A 4 -3.24 -8.55 -13.51
N ARG A 5 -3.35 -9.82 -13.08
CA ARG A 5 -2.68 -10.94 -13.73
C ARG A 5 -3.17 -11.12 -15.16
N ILE A 6 -4.49 -11.17 -15.38
CA ILE A 6 -5.08 -11.31 -16.72
C ILE A 6 -4.66 -10.12 -17.60
N ALA A 7 -4.85 -8.89 -17.12
CA ALA A 7 -4.51 -7.68 -17.86
C ALA A 7 -3.01 -7.60 -18.21
N SER A 8 -2.12 -8.06 -17.31
CA SER A 8 -0.67 -8.10 -17.60
C SER A 8 -0.31 -9.06 -18.73
N GLN A 9 -1.11 -10.11 -18.97
CA GLN A 9 -0.90 -11.08 -20.05
C GLN A 9 -1.54 -10.59 -21.35
N GLU A 10 -2.78 -10.09 -21.27
CA GLU A 10 -3.55 -9.64 -22.43
C GLU A 10 -2.93 -8.41 -23.09
N PHE A 11 -2.42 -7.45 -22.32
CA PHE A 11 -1.86 -6.21 -22.87
C PHE A 11 -0.35 -6.23 -23.12
N ALA A 12 0.33 -7.34 -22.82
CA ALA A 12 1.78 -7.44 -23.03
C ALA A 12 2.18 -7.28 -24.50
N GLY A 13 1.35 -7.79 -25.42
CA GLY A 13 1.56 -7.66 -26.87
C GLY A 13 1.55 -6.21 -27.37
N ASP A 14 0.88 -5.32 -26.64
CA ASP A 14 0.74 -3.90 -26.96
C ASP A 14 1.80 -3.02 -26.24
N ASP A 15 2.83 -3.64 -25.64
CA ASP A 15 3.84 -2.98 -24.79
C ASP A 15 3.27 -2.24 -23.56
N VAL A 16 2.10 -2.66 -23.10
CA VAL A 16 1.46 -2.13 -21.89
C VAL A 16 1.82 -3.00 -20.68
N ARG A 17 2.35 -2.37 -19.64
CA ARG A 17 2.71 -3.02 -18.38
C ARG A 17 1.63 -2.79 -17.34
N VAL A 18 1.20 -3.86 -16.68
CA VAL A 18 0.19 -3.79 -15.62
C VAL A 18 0.81 -4.27 -14.32
N ASN A 19 0.90 -3.39 -13.32
CA ASN A 19 1.45 -3.69 -12.00
C ASN A 19 0.51 -3.15 -10.92
N MET A 20 0.59 -3.71 -9.72
CA MET A 20 -0.18 -3.25 -8.56
C MET A 20 0.75 -2.62 -7.52
N VAL A 21 0.27 -1.58 -6.86
CA VAL A 21 0.88 -1.03 -5.64
C VAL A 21 -0.03 -1.39 -4.48
N ALA A 22 0.50 -2.04 -3.45
CA ALA A 22 -0.24 -2.49 -2.29
C ALA A 22 0.23 -1.73 -1.03
N PRO A 23 -0.30 -0.53 -0.77
CA PRO A 23 0.03 0.21 0.43
C PRO A 23 -0.76 -0.29 1.65
N ASP A 24 -0.20 -0.11 2.84
CA ASP A 24 -0.92 -0.24 4.10
C ASP A 24 -0.83 1.06 4.91
N ALA A 25 -1.84 1.30 5.75
CA ALA A 25 -1.79 2.33 6.80
C ALA A 25 -1.38 3.75 6.33
N VAL A 26 -1.86 4.19 5.16
CA VAL A 26 -1.61 5.56 4.66
C VAL A 26 -2.60 6.55 5.27
N PHE A 27 -2.20 7.19 6.37
CA PHE A 27 -3.09 8.07 7.14
C PHE A 27 -3.19 9.51 6.62
N SER A 28 -2.15 10.03 5.95
CA SER A 28 -2.13 11.42 5.49
C SER A 28 -1.13 11.69 4.35
N HIS A 29 -1.33 12.84 3.70
CA HIS A 29 -0.37 13.50 2.84
C HIS A 29 -0.27 14.99 3.20
N GLY A 30 0.82 15.37 3.88
CA GLY A 30 0.91 16.70 4.49
C GLY A 30 -0.23 16.88 5.49
N GLU A 31 -0.96 17.99 5.35
CA GLU A 31 -2.13 18.30 6.20
C GLU A 31 -3.40 17.54 5.77
N ARG A 32 -3.39 16.88 4.61
CA ARG A 32 -4.58 16.17 4.11
C ARG A 32 -4.67 14.79 4.73
N LEU A 33 -5.66 14.59 5.59
CA LEU A 33 -5.97 13.30 6.20
C LEU A 33 -6.67 12.36 5.21
N SER A 34 -6.50 11.05 5.41
CA SER A 34 -7.21 10.02 4.67
C SER A 34 -8.67 9.95 5.13
N GLY A 35 -9.60 10.20 4.20
CA GLY A 35 -11.04 10.06 4.48
C GLY A 35 -11.41 8.63 4.92
N LEU A 36 -10.80 7.63 4.29
CA LEU A 36 -11.02 6.23 4.66
C LEU A 36 -10.61 5.96 6.11
N TRP A 37 -9.41 6.36 6.51
CA TRP A 37 -8.95 6.10 7.88
C TRP A 37 -9.65 6.95 8.93
N ALA A 38 -10.13 8.15 8.57
CA ALA A 38 -11.00 8.93 9.44
C ALA A 38 -12.33 8.20 9.69
N GLU A 39 -12.88 7.51 8.68
CA GLU A 39 -14.12 6.76 8.79
C GLU A 39 -13.95 5.42 9.55
N VAL A 40 -12.97 4.60 9.17
CA VAL A 40 -12.85 3.23 9.69
C VAL A 40 -11.83 3.06 10.83
N GLY A 41 -10.96 4.05 11.05
CA GLY A 41 -9.87 3.97 12.02
C GLY A 41 -10.33 3.80 13.47
N PRO A 42 -11.23 4.68 13.98
CA PRO A 42 -11.70 4.60 15.36
C PRO A 42 -12.37 3.27 15.70
N GLU A 43 -13.27 2.78 14.85
CA GLU A 43 -13.97 1.50 15.05
C GLU A 43 -12.97 0.32 15.06
N ARG A 44 -11.95 0.35 14.20
CA ARG A 44 -10.91 -0.68 14.16
C ARG A 44 -10.07 -0.74 15.44
N MET A 45 -9.82 0.40 16.08
CA MET A 45 -9.11 0.45 17.37
C MET A 45 -10.01 -0.05 18.50
N LEU A 46 -11.27 0.41 18.53
CA LEU A 46 -12.26 -0.01 19.53
C LEU A 46 -12.51 -1.52 19.51
N ALA A 47 -12.63 -2.13 18.33
CA ALA A 47 -12.79 -3.58 18.18
C ALA A 47 -11.60 -4.41 18.74
N ARG A 48 -10.47 -3.75 18.99
CA ARG A 48 -9.26 -4.34 19.60
C ARG A 48 -9.07 -3.92 21.05
N GLY A 49 -10.01 -3.16 21.64
CA GLY A 49 -9.89 -2.60 22.98
C GLY A 49 -8.78 -1.54 23.08
N LEU A 50 -8.44 -0.86 21.99
CA LEU A 50 -7.39 0.15 21.93
C LEU A 50 -7.98 1.55 21.71
N ASP A 51 -7.21 2.57 22.10
CA ASP A 51 -7.56 3.98 21.91
C ASP A 51 -7.37 4.42 20.45
N ALA A 52 -8.32 5.21 19.92
CA ALA A 52 -8.28 5.74 18.56
C ALA A 52 -7.07 6.65 18.33
N ASP A 53 -6.64 7.40 19.35
CA ASP A 53 -5.47 8.28 19.27
C ASP A 53 -4.16 7.49 19.03
N GLY A 54 -4.12 6.21 19.41
CA GLY A 54 -3.00 5.31 19.20
C GLY A 54 -2.93 4.68 17.80
N LEU A 55 -3.86 4.99 16.89
CA LEU A 55 -4.04 4.30 15.61
C LEU A 55 -2.77 4.27 14.75
N GLU A 56 -2.13 5.42 14.51
CA GLU A 56 -0.95 5.48 13.64
C GLU A 56 0.24 4.70 14.23
N ALA A 57 0.44 4.82 15.55
CA ALA A 57 1.50 4.10 16.26
C ALA A 57 1.27 2.59 16.21
N TYR A 58 0.04 2.14 16.42
CA TYR A 58 -0.35 0.74 16.34
C TYR A 58 -0.03 0.14 14.96
N TYR A 59 -0.39 0.81 13.85
CA TYR A 59 -0.11 0.29 12.51
C TYR A 59 1.38 0.34 12.15
N ARG A 60 2.11 1.37 12.58
CA ARG A 60 3.57 1.43 12.44
C ARG A 60 4.23 0.25 13.16
N ASP A 61 3.82 -0.04 14.39
CA ASP A 61 4.44 -1.05 15.23
C ASP A 61 4.13 -2.48 14.76
N ARG A 62 3.15 -2.68 13.90
CA ARG A 62 2.83 -3.98 13.27
C ARG A 62 3.73 -4.34 12.10
N ASN A 63 4.24 -3.36 11.36
CA ASN A 63 5.13 -3.66 10.24
C ASN A 63 6.56 -3.93 10.73
N LEU A 64 7.33 -4.70 9.95
CA LEU A 64 8.67 -5.15 10.32
C LEU A 64 9.66 -3.98 10.41
N LEU A 65 9.55 -3.01 9.52
CA LEU A 65 10.46 -1.87 9.44
C LEU A 65 10.15 -0.75 10.46
N LYS A 66 9.08 -0.87 11.24
CA LYS A 66 8.54 0.18 12.11
C LYS A 66 8.39 1.52 11.38
N ALA A 67 8.05 1.45 10.09
CA ALA A 67 8.02 2.60 9.21
C ALA A 67 6.62 3.21 9.14
N ARG A 68 6.56 4.55 9.12
CA ARG A 68 5.33 5.26 8.75
C ARG A 68 5.19 5.23 7.23
N ILE A 69 4.04 4.80 6.75
CA ILE A 69 3.74 4.78 5.32
C ILE A 69 2.99 6.07 4.95
N THR A 70 3.43 6.72 3.88
CA THR A 70 2.87 8.01 3.44
C THR A 70 2.44 7.92 1.99
N ALA A 71 1.55 8.82 1.56
CA ALA A 71 1.17 8.91 0.16
C ALA A 71 2.37 9.22 -0.76
N LYS A 72 3.43 9.86 -0.24
CA LYS A 72 4.68 10.07 -0.99
C LYS A 72 5.37 8.75 -1.33
N HIS A 73 5.39 7.79 -0.40
CA HIS A 73 5.93 6.45 -0.67
C HIS A 73 5.12 5.71 -1.74
N VAL A 74 3.79 5.82 -1.70
CA VAL A 74 2.91 5.27 -2.75
C VAL A 74 3.23 5.90 -4.11
N GLY A 75 3.37 7.23 -4.16
CA GLY A 75 3.77 7.96 -5.37
C GLY A 75 5.13 7.50 -5.92
N SER A 76 6.13 7.32 -5.05
CA SER A 76 7.44 6.78 -5.45
C SER A 76 7.36 5.37 -6.02
N ALA A 77 6.50 4.51 -5.48
CA ALA A 77 6.27 3.16 -6.01
C ALA A 77 5.60 3.17 -7.39
N VAL A 78 4.64 4.08 -7.62
CA VAL A 78 4.05 4.30 -8.95
C VAL A 78 5.13 4.81 -9.92
N LEU A 79 5.92 5.81 -9.50
CA LEU A 79 7.00 6.37 -10.32
C LEU A 79 8.03 5.30 -10.71
N PHE A 80 8.40 4.40 -9.79
CA PHE A 80 9.29 3.27 -10.08
C PHE A 80 8.81 2.47 -11.30
N PHE A 81 7.53 2.09 -11.35
CA PHE A 81 6.98 1.38 -12.51
C PHE A 81 6.95 2.24 -13.78
N LEU A 82 6.61 3.53 -13.65
CA LEU A 82 6.58 4.47 -14.78
C LEU A 82 7.96 4.69 -15.41
N THR A 83 9.04 4.63 -14.62
CA THR A 83 10.41 4.78 -15.16
C THR A 83 10.83 3.65 -16.09
N ARG A 84 10.14 2.50 -16.06
CA ARG A 84 10.45 1.30 -16.86
C ARG A 84 11.91 0.81 -16.71
N ALA A 85 12.57 1.12 -15.59
CA ALA A 85 13.97 0.80 -15.33
C ALA A 85 14.31 -0.71 -15.41
N THR A 86 13.32 -1.57 -15.18
CA THR A 86 13.40 -3.03 -15.34
C THR A 86 12.28 -3.53 -16.25
N PRO A 87 12.41 -4.72 -16.88
CA PRO A 87 11.35 -5.32 -17.70
C PRO A 87 10.26 -5.96 -16.82
N THR A 88 9.55 -5.16 -16.04
CA THR A 88 8.61 -5.64 -15.00
C THR A 88 7.14 -5.40 -15.38
N THR A 89 6.35 -6.47 -15.39
CA THR A 89 4.87 -6.48 -15.51
C THR A 89 4.29 -7.61 -14.64
N GLY A 90 3.04 -7.50 -14.24
CA GLY A 90 2.29 -8.54 -13.52
C GLY A 90 2.64 -8.67 -12.03
N VAL A 91 3.39 -7.74 -11.44
CA VAL A 91 3.81 -7.83 -10.04
C VAL A 91 2.98 -6.95 -9.11
N THR A 92 3.01 -7.29 -7.82
CA THR A 92 2.55 -6.43 -6.74
C THR A 92 3.76 -5.87 -6.00
N LEU A 93 3.87 -4.54 -5.90
CA LEU A 93 4.87 -3.89 -5.06
C LEU A 93 4.22 -3.52 -3.71
N PRO A 94 4.58 -4.19 -2.60
CA PRO A 94 4.13 -3.78 -1.28
C PRO A 94 4.76 -2.43 -0.87
N VAL A 95 3.94 -1.57 -0.27
CA VAL A 95 4.34 -0.28 0.31
C VAL A 95 3.78 -0.21 1.72
N ASP A 96 4.21 -1.14 2.57
CA ASP A 96 3.58 -1.40 3.86
C ASP A 96 4.58 -1.59 5.03
N GLY A 97 5.88 -1.41 4.77
CA GLY A 97 6.92 -1.61 5.78
C GLY A 97 7.19 -3.08 6.12
N GLY A 98 6.70 -4.01 5.28
CA GLY A 98 6.80 -5.44 5.49
C GLY A 98 5.80 -5.90 6.55
N LEU A 99 4.51 -5.85 6.25
CA LEU A 99 3.48 -6.37 7.16
C LEU A 99 3.55 -7.91 7.20
N PRO A 100 3.83 -8.55 8.36
CA PRO A 100 4.01 -10.01 8.43
C PRO A 100 2.80 -10.79 7.92
N ASP A 101 1.60 -10.37 8.30
CA ASP A 101 0.34 -11.04 7.95
C ASP A 101 0.03 -11.00 6.43
N ALA A 102 0.77 -10.19 5.67
CA ALA A 102 0.56 -10.02 4.24
C ALA A 102 1.77 -10.41 3.40
N THR A 103 2.91 -10.75 4.00
CA THR A 103 4.16 -11.00 3.26
C THR A 103 4.43 -12.51 3.14
N PRO A 104 4.79 -13.03 1.95
CA PRO A 104 4.88 -12.34 0.65
C PRO A 104 3.50 -12.14 -0.01
N ARG A 105 3.40 -11.10 -0.87
CA ARG A 105 2.22 -10.81 -1.69
C ARG A 105 2.40 -11.23 -3.15
#